data_AF-A0AAE4I7V9-F1
#
_entry.id   AF-A0AAE4I7V9-F1
#
_cell.length_a   1.000
_cell.length_b   1.000
_cell.length_c   1.000
_cell.angle_alpha   90.00
_cell.angle_beta   90.00
_cell.angle_gamma   90.00
#
_symmetry.space_group_name_H-M   'P 1'
#
loop_
_entity.id
_entity.type
_entity.pdbx_description
1 polymer ?
#
loop_
_entity_poly.entity_id
_entity_poly.type
_entity_poly.pdbx_seq_one_letter_code
_entity_poly.pdbx_strand_id
1 'polypeptide(L)'
;MSVNSFTKHEPLIFKTGSNIKLIHRAEYCKSIIADGKELITGNERGKIRVPELNDEKVYITFKEDVTDLSNAFLRCYALISVPEKIFANCSNVTNFQETFSLCTALKYIPENIFANCPEVTDFSYTFEGCSALKSIPENLFVNNPEVIKFYGTFSSCEALTTIPENLFANNPKVIDFGSTLEGCSALKSVPENLFANNPEVTNFYGTFQSCTSLKSIPENLFTNNPAVTSFAYTFAECRSLTSIPENLFANNPKVTSFYGTFWKCSALKSIPENLFANNPEVTNFAYTFIDCSSLTTIPENLFAKNPAVIYFNLTFWDCTALTSIPENLFAHNPNVISFSGTFSGCEALKSIPAGLFDNNRKVTSFSETFYGCTSLTGESPYTMIDGQKVHIYERANYPEHFTTPTDFNYTFRYCTGLTDFAQIPFDWK
;
A
#
# COMPACT_ATOMS: atom_id res chain seq x y z
N MET A 1 -47.91 -25.36 -21.11
CA MET A 1 -47.01 -25.59 -19.96
C MET A 1 -45.60 -25.78 -20.51
N SER A 2 -44.85 -24.69 -20.66
CA SER A 2 -43.42 -24.73 -20.94
C SER A 2 -42.72 -24.97 -19.61
N VAL A 3 -42.23 -26.19 -19.38
CA VAL A 3 -41.39 -26.49 -18.22
C VAL A 3 -40.09 -25.73 -18.44
N ASN A 4 -39.91 -24.62 -17.72
CA ASN A 4 -38.75 -23.74 -17.74
C ASN A 4 -37.45 -24.55 -17.80
N SER A 5 -36.74 -24.51 -18.93
CA SER A 5 -35.38 -25.05 -19.10
C SER A 5 -34.33 -24.31 -18.26
N PHE A 6 -34.73 -23.24 -17.56
CA PHE A 6 -33.88 -22.41 -16.71
C PHE A 6 -33.66 -22.94 -15.30
N THR A 7 -34.38 -24.00 -14.89
CA THR A 7 -34.20 -24.65 -13.58
C THR A 7 -32.83 -25.34 -13.40
N LYS A 8 -31.96 -25.30 -14.40
CA LYS A 8 -30.57 -25.81 -14.33
C LYS A 8 -29.54 -24.78 -13.90
N HIS A 9 -29.84 -23.48 -13.92
CA HIS A 9 -28.89 -22.42 -13.54
C HIS A 9 -29.34 -21.76 -12.25
N GLU A 10 -28.44 -21.65 -11.29
CA GLU A 10 -28.68 -20.93 -10.04
C GLU A 10 -28.73 -19.41 -10.31
N PRO A 11 -29.58 -18.65 -9.61
CA PRO A 11 -29.74 -17.21 -9.85
C PRO A 11 -28.64 -16.38 -9.16
N LEU A 12 -28.34 -15.22 -9.75
CA LEU A 12 -27.80 -14.09 -9.01
C LEU A 12 -28.93 -13.49 -8.17
N ILE A 13 -28.60 -13.01 -6.97
CA ILE A 13 -29.56 -12.36 -6.07
C ILE A 13 -29.30 -10.87 -6.04
N PHE A 14 -30.33 -10.07 -6.34
CA PHE A 14 -30.29 -8.62 -6.34
C PHE A 14 -31.25 -8.05 -5.30
N LYS A 15 -30.91 -6.88 -4.74
CA LYS A 15 -31.87 -6.03 -4.07
C LYS A 15 -32.89 -5.53 -5.10
N THR A 16 -34.17 -5.80 -4.87
CA THR A 16 -35.28 -5.30 -5.69
C THR A 16 -35.44 -3.79 -5.55
N GLY A 17 -36.13 -3.18 -6.51
CA GLY A 17 -36.38 -1.74 -6.53
C GLY A 17 -36.31 -1.14 -7.93
N SER A 18 -36.13 0.17 -8.01
CA SER A 18 -36.13 0.91 -9.26
C SER A 18 -34.73 1.08 -9.86
N ASN A 19 -34.68 1.14 -11.19
CA ASN A 19 -33.49 1.42 -11.98
C ASN A 19 -32.29 0.51 -11.61
N ILE A 20 -32.55 -0.79 -11.45
CA ILE A 20 -31.54 -1.77 -11.06
C ILE A 20 -30.66 -2.10 -12.26
N LYS A 21 -29.34 -1.93 -12.10
CA LYS A 21 -28.37 -2.41 -13.10
C LYS A 21 -28.05 -3.87 -12.83
N LEU A 22 -28.32 -4.71 -13.82
CA LEU A 22 -28.10 -6.16 -13.75
C LEU A 22 -26.69 -6.52 -14.20
N ILE A 23 -26.21 -5.88 -15.27
CA ILE A 23 -24.89 -6.09 -15.83
C ILE A 23 -24.37 -4.81 -16.48
N HIS A 24 -23.06 -4.64 -16.56
CA HIS A 24 -22.39 -3.51 -17.21
C HIS A 24 -21.92 -3.82 -18.64
N ARG A 25 -21.62 -5.09 -18.96
CA ARG A 25 -21.20 -5.55 -20.29
C ARG A 25 -22.08 -6.72 -20.78
N ALA A 26 -23.22 -6.38 -21.37
CA ALA A 26 -24.17 -7.38 -21.88
C ALA A 26 -23.66 -8.14 -23.11
N GLU A 27 -22.65 -7.62 -23.81
CA GLU A 27 -22.07 -8.29 -24.98
C GLU A 27 -21.46 -9.65 -24.66
N TYR A 28 -21.09 -9.92 -23.40
CA TYR A 28 -20.57 -11.20 -22.93
C TYR A 28 -21.67 -12.23 -22.70
N CYS A 29 -22.92 -11.79 -22.55
CA CYS A 29 -24.03 -12.64 -22.13
C CYS A 29 -24.66 -13.41 -23.29
N LYS A 30 -25.02 -14.66 -23.00
CA LYS A 30 -25.85 -15.51 -23.85
C LYS A 30 -27.34 -15.36 -23.53
N SER A 31 -27.66 -15.18 -22.25
CA SER A 31 -29.03 -14.93 -21.77
C SER A 31 -29.01 -14.11 -20.47
N ILE A 32 -29.99 -13.23 -20.30
CA ILE A 32 -30.27 -12.44 -19.10
C ILE A 32 -31.77 -12.49 -18.86
N ILE A 33 -32.20 -13.17 -17.80
CA ILE A 33 -33.61 -13.28 -17.43
C ILE A 33 -33.85 -12.61 -16.09
N ALA A 34 -34.76 -11.65 -16.07
CA ALA A 34 -35.26 -10.98 -14.87
C ALA A 34 -36.79 -10.85 -14.95
N ASP A 35 -37.48 -10.97 -13.82
CA ASP A 35 -38.96 -10.94 -13.75
C ASP A 35 -39.64 -11.89 -14.77
N GLY A 36 -39.02 -13.06 -15.01
CA GLY A 36 -39.50 -14.07 -15.95
C GLY A 36 -39.38 -13.70 -17.44
N LYS A 37 -38.67 -12.62 -17.78
CA LYS A 37 -38.49 -12.14 -19.16
C LYS A 37 -37.03 -12.20 -19.58
N GLU A 38 -36.77 -12.74 -20.76
CA GLU A 38 -35.49 -12.63 -21.44
C GLU A 38 -35.28 -11.17 -21.88
N LEU A 39 -34.13 -10.61 -21.53
CA LEU A 39 -33.78 -9.20 -21.75
C LEU A 39 -32.81 -9.00 -22.91
N ILE A 40 -32.21 -10.07 -23.43
CA ILE A 40 -31.27 -9.99 -24.54
C ILE A 40 -31.59 -10.99 -25.66
N THR A 41 -31.18 -10.64 -26.86
CA THR A 41 -31.31 -11.43 -28.09
C THR A 41 -29.94 -11.89 -28.61
N GLY A 42 -28.85 -11.43 -28.00
CA GLY A 42 -27.47 -11.82 -28.25
C GLY A 42 -26.57 -10.72 -28.85
N ASN A 43 -27.17 -9.59 -29.24
CA ASN A 43 -26.50 -8.46 -29.92
C ASN A 43 -26.34 -7.20 -29.04
N GLU A 44 -26.87 -7.24 -27.81
CA GLU A 44 -26.86 -6.15 -26.86
C GLU A 44 -25.43 -5.83 -26.41
N ARG A 45 -25.18 -4.55 -26.12
CA ARG A 45 -23.86 -4.04 -25.69
C ARG A 45 -24.03 -3.08 -24.53
N GLY A 46 -23.03 -3.04 -23.65
CA GLY A 46 -22.99 -2.15 -22.51
C GLY A 46 -23.98 -2.54 -21.42
N LYS A 47 -24.39 -1.55 -20.62
CA LYS A 47 -25.15 -1.79 -19.38
C LYS A 47 -26.60 -2.14 -19.65
N ILE A 48 -27.13 -3.15 -18.95
CA ILE A 48 -28.56 -3.45 -18.91
C ILE A 48 -29.12 -3.08 -17.55
N ARG A 49 -30.21 -2.31 -17.59
CA ARG A 49 -30.97 -1.86 -16.42
C ARG A 49 -32.43 -2.24 -16.60
N VAL A 50 -33.07 -2.63 -15.50
CA VAL A 50 -34.52 -2.76 -15.44
C VAL A 50 -35.11 -1.55 -14.72
N PRO A 51 -36.19 -0.93 -15.26
CA PRO A 51 -36.84 0.22 -14.61
C PRO A 51 -37.34 -0.12 -13.20
N GLU A 52 -37.81 -1.35 -13.01
CA GLU A 52 -38.24 -1.93 -11.75
C GLU A 52 -37.90 -3.41 -11.77
N LEU A 53 -37.32 -3.93 -10.68
CA LEU A 53 -37.03 -5.35 -10.48
C LEU A 53 -37.93 -5.86 -9.36
N ASN A 54 -38.82 -6.81 -9.67
CA ASN A 54 -39.82 -7.33 -8.74
C ASN A 54 -39.38 -8.63 -8.07
N ASP A 55 -38.69 -9.50 -8.80
CA ASP A 55 -38.06 -10.72 -8.30
C ASP A 55 -36.56 -10.47 -8.06
N GLU A 56 -36.07 -10.84 -6.88
CA GLU A 56 -34.64 -10.72 -6.55
C GLU A 56 -33.76 -11.63 -7.40
N LYS A 57 -34.34 -12.67 -8.00
CA LYS A 57 -33.61 -13.69 -8.78
C LYS A 57 -33.44 -13.26 -10.23
N VAL A 58 -32.19 -13.15 -10.64
CA VAL A 58 -31.79 -12.84 -12.02
C VAL A 58 -30.86 -13.93 -12.53
N TYR A 59 -31.18 -14.48 -13.69
CA TYR A 59 -30.40 -15.56 -14.30
C TYR A 59 -29.56 -15.00 -15.43
N ILE A 60 -28.24 -15.14 -15.34
CA ILE A 60 -27.30 -14.68 -16.36
C ILE A 60 -26.40 -15.83 -16.76
N THR A 61 -26.22 -16.02 -18.06
CA THR A 61 -25.25 -16.96 -18.62
C THR A 61 -24.36 -16.23 -19.62
N PHE A 62 -23.10 -16.67 -19.73
CA PHE A 62 -22.12 -16.10 -20.65
C PHE A 62 -21.99 -16.93 -21.94
N LYS A 63 -21.51 -16.29 -23.00
CA LYS A 63 -21.15 -16.95 -24.25
C LYS A 63 -19.91 -17.84 -24.03
N GLU A 64 -19.78 -18.90 -24.82
CA GLU A 64 -18.72 -19.92 -24.65
C GLU A 64 -17.34 -19.47 -25.17
N ASP A 65 -17.32 -18.45 -26.03
CA ASP A 65 -16.13 -17.88 -26.66
C ASP A 65 -15.59 -16.63 -25.94
N VAL A 66 -16.13 -16.30 -24.76
CA VAL A 66 -15.66 -15.15 -23.98
C VAL A 66 -14.24 -15.42 -23.46
N THR A 67 -13.32 -14.51 -23.78
CA THR A 67 -11.94 -14.52 -23.28
C THR A 67 -11.68 -13.44 -22.24
N ASP A 68 -12.61 -12.50 -22.06
CA ASP A 68 -12.46 -11.32 -21.19
C ASP A 68 -13.81 -11.04 -20.51
N LEU A 69 -13.81 -11.06 -19.18
CA LEU A 69 -14.96 -10.73 -18.34
C LEU A 69 -14.74 -9.45 -17.53
N SER A 70 -13.79 -8.63 -17.94
CA SER A 70 -13.51 -7.36 -17.30
C SER A 70 -14.76 -6.50 -17.27
N ASN A 71 -14.98 -5.87 -16.12
CA ASN A 71 -16.09 -4.97 -15.87
C ASN A 71 -17.49 -5.59 -16.01
N ALA A 72 -17.66 -6.92 -16.10
CA ALA A 72 -18.96 -7.51 -16.43
C ALA A 72 -20.09 -7.02 -15.49
N PHE A 73 -19.85 -7.03 -14.18
CA PHE A 73 -20.77 -6.53 -13.16
C PHE A 73 -20.31 -5.22 -12.49
N LEU A 74 -19.37 -4.49 -13.10
CA LEU A 74 -18.86 -3.21 -12.56
C LEU A 74 -20.03 -2.33 -12.11
N ARG A 75 -20.01 -1.84 -10.87
CA ARG A 75 -21.02 -0.96 -10.23
C ARG A 75 -22.44 -1.54 -10.20
N CYS A 76 -22.61 -2.86 -10.17
CA CYS A 76 -23.91 -3.48 -9.92
C CYS A 76 -24.26 -3.37 -8.42
N TYR A 77 -24.56 -2.15 -7.97
CA TYR A 77 -24.75 -1.80 -6.55
C TYR A 77 -25.80 -2.62 -5.79
N ALA A 78 -26.74 -3.23 -6.52
CA ALA A 78 -27.81 -4.04 -5.94
C ALA A 78 -27.47 -5.53 -5.89
N LEU A 79 -26.36 -6.00 -6.48
CA LEU A 79 -25.98 -7.41 -6.48
C LEU A 79 -25.58 -7.86 -5.06
N ILE A 80 -26.30 -8.83 -4.50
CA ILE A 80 -26.14 -9.33 -3.12
C ILE A 80 -25.28 -10.60 -3.09
N SER A 81 -25.48 -11.51 -4.05
CA SER A 81 -24.72 -12.75 -4.16
C SER A 81 -24.73 -13.26 -5.60
N VAL A 82 -23.71 -14.06 -5.91
CA VAL A 82 -23.55 -14.74 -7.19
C VAL A 82 -23.55 -16.25 -6.98
N PRO A 83 -24.05 -17.04 -7.94
CA PRO A 83 -24.01 -18.50 -7.86
C PRO A 83 -22.62 -19.04 -8.22
N GLU A 84 -22.26 -20.19 -7.67
CA GLU A 84 -20.93 -20.80 -7.85
C GLU A 84 -20.60 -21.08 -9.32
N LYS A 85 -21.60 -21.52 -10.09
CA LYS A 85 -21.43 -21.95 -11.48
C LYS A 85 -21.63 -20.84 -12.52
N ILE A 86 -21.58 -19.57 -12.11
CA ILE A 86 -21.80 -18.43 -13.02
C ILE A 86 -20.80 -18.41 -14.20
N PHE A 87 -19.56 -18.86 -13.97
CA PHE A 87 -18.50 -18.92 -14.98
C PHE A 87 -18.18 -20.35 -15.45
N ALA A 88 -19.10 -21.31 -15.30
CA ALA A 88 -18.83 -22.71 -15.63
C ALA A 88 -18.45 -22.97 -17.11
N ASN A 89 -18.85 -22.09 -18.03
CA ASN A 89 -18.55 -22.19 -19.46
C ASN A 89 -17.47 -21.21 -19.94
N CYS A 90 -16.70 -20.62 -19.01
CA CYS A 90 -15.75 -19.54 -19.29
C CYS A 90 -14.29 -20.02 -19.27
N SER A 91 -14.00 -21.17 -19.92
CA SER A 91 -12.68 -21.82 -19.86
C SER A 91 -11.55 -21.06 -20.53
N ASN A 92 -11.88 -20.16 -21.47
CA ASN A 92 -10.92 -19.37 -22.24
C ASN A 92 -10.71 -17.97 -21.65
N VAL A 93 -11.34 -17.66 -20.51
CA VAL A 93 -11.23 -16.32 -19.89
C VAL A 93 -9.85 -16.15 -19.27
N THR A 94 -9.18 -15.07 -19.67
CA THR A 94 -7.85 -14.71 -19.16
C THR A 94 -7.88 -13.49 -18.25
N ASN A 95 -9.01 -12.76 -18.17
CA ASN A 95 -9.11 -11.45 -17.51
C ASN A 95 -10.44 -11.28 -16.74
N PHE A 96 -10.35 -11.02 -15.43
CA PHE A 96 -11.45 -10.70 -14.51
C PHE A 96 -11.33 -9.28 -13.91
N GLN A 97 -10.60 -8.39 -14.57
CA GLN A 97 -10.38 -7.03 -14.06
C GLN A 97 -11.71 -6.32 -13.79
N GLU A 98 -11.88 -5.76 -12.60
CA GLU A 98 -13.07 -4.97 -12.21
C GLU A 98 -14.42 -5.71 -12.37
N THR A 99 -14.43 -7.04 -12.52
CA THR A 99 -15.65 -7.80 -12.84
C THR A 99 -16.78 -7.54 -11.84
N PHE A 100 -16.49 -7.48 -10.54
CA PHE A 100 -17.46 -7.13 -9.48
C PHE A 100 -17.11 -5.81 -8.77
N SER A 101 -16.23 -4.98 -9.34
CA SER A 101 -15.85 -3.70 -8.71
C SER A 101 -17.10 -2.86 -8.41
N LEU A 102 -17.14 -2.28 -7.23
CA LEU A 102 -18.22 -1.46 -6.67
C LEU A 102 -19.59 -2.17 -6.63
N CYS A 103 -19.61 -3.50 -6.55
CA CYS A 103 -20.80 -4.25 -6.11
C CYS A 103 -20.96 -4.11 -4.59
N THR A 104 -21.34 -2.91 -4.14
CA THR A 104 -21.35 -2.53 -2.72
C THR A 104 -22.32 -3.34 -1.85
N ALA A 105 -23.30 -4.04 -2.44
CA ALA A 105 -24.21 -4.92 -1.73
C ALA A 105 -23.75 -6.39 -1.67
N LEU A 106 -22.65 -6.76 -2.36
CA LEU A 106 -22.17 -8.14 -2.45
C LEU A 106 -21.66 -8.59 -1.07
N LYS A 107 -22.30 -9.61 -0.50
CA LYS A 107 -22.00 -10.09 0.85
C LYS A 107 -21.19 -11.37 0.88
N TYR A 108 -21.31 -12.18 -0.17
CA TYR A 108 -20.77 -13.54 -0.23
C TYR A 108 -20.15 -13.79 -1.60
N ILE A 109 -18.97 -14.41 -1.58
CA ILE A 109 -18.31 -14.95 -2.77
C ILE A 109 -18.36 -16.47 -2.64
N PRO A 110 -18.90 -17.21 -3.64
CA PRO A 110 -18.79 -18.66 -3.67
C PRO A 110 -17.32 -19.10 -3.80
N GLU A 111 -16.94 -20.12 -3.05
CA GLU A 111 -15.56 -20.61 -3.00
C GLU A 111 -15.00 -21.00 -4.37
N ASN A 112 -15.79 -21.70 -5.20
CA ASN A 112 -15.35 -22.19 -6.50
C ASN A 112 -15.81 -21.33 -7.68
N ILE A 113 -16.11 -20.05 -7.48
CA ILE A 113 -16.63 -19.17 -8.54
C ILE A 113 -15.71 -19.13 -9.78
N PHE A 114 -14.38 -19.28 -9.60
CA PHE A 114 -13.36 -19.26 -10.66
C PHE A 114 -12.83 -20.65 -11.06
N ALA A 115 -13.45 -21.74 -10.59
CA ALA A 115 -12.91 -23.09 -10.75
C ALA A 115 -12.76 -23.57 -12.21
N ASN A 116 -13.50 -22.97 -13.14
CA ASN A 116 -13.48 -23.34 -14.56
C ASN A 116 -12.70 -22.35 -15.43
N CYS A 117 -11.86 -21.49 -14.85
CA CYS A 117 -11.11 -20.46 -15.56
C CYS A 117 -9.59 -20.61 -15.33
N PRO A 118 -8.95 -21.70 -15.81
CA PRO A 118 -7.55 -21.99 -15.49
C PRO A 118 -6.54 -21.01 -16.13
N GLU A 119 -6.91 -20.38 -17.24
CA GLU A 119 -6.05 -19.47 -18.03
C GLU A 119 -6.07 -18.01 -17.52
N VAL A 120 -6.68 -17.73 -16.36
CA VAL A 120 -6.77 -16.37 -15.83
C VAL A 120 -5.39 -15.86 -15.40
N THR A 121 -5.06 -14.68 -15.91
CA THR A 121 -3.80 -13.99 -15.60
C THR A 121 -3.99 -12.73 -14.76
N ASP A 122 -5.20 -12.15 -14.74
CA ASP A 122 -5.46 -10.84 -14.14
C ASP A 122 -6.78 -10.81 -13.34
N PHE A 123 -6.66 -10.60 -12.02
CA PHE A 123 -7.76 -10.37 -11.08
C PHE A 123 -7.78 -8.94 -10.54
N SER A 124 -7.19 -7.98 -11.28
CA SER A 124 -7.04 -6.63 -10.78
C SER A 124 -8.41 -6.00 -10.47
N TYR A 125 -8.59 -5.44 -9.28
CA TYR A 125 -9.82 -4.78 -8.84
C TYR A 125 -11.10 -5.63 -8.91
N THR A 126 -11.01 -6.97 -9.04
CA THR A 126 -12.19 -7.82 -9.28
C THR A 126 -13.30 -7.62 -8.24
N PHE A 127 -12.97 -7.42 -6.96
CA PHE A 127 -13.90 -7.15 -5.86
C PHE A 127 -13.66 -5.78 -5.20
N GLU A 128 -12.99 -4.85 -5.88
CA GLU A 128 -12.74 -3.51 -5.37
C GLU A 128 -14.06 -2.86 -4.91
N GLY A 129 -14.11 -2.25 -3.73
CA GLY A 129 -15.27 -1.53 -3.24
C GLY A 129 -16.49 -2.42 -2.97
N CYS A 130 -16.34 -3.74 -2.89
CA CYS A 130 -17.34 -4.63 -2.32
C CYS A 130 -17.42 -4.44 -0.80
N SER A 131 -17.86 -3.25 -0.36
CA SER A 131 -17.78 -2.79 1.03
C SER A 131 -18.66 -3.57 2.02
N ALA A 132 -19.60 -4.39 1.55
CA ALA A 132 -20.38 -5.31 2.37
C ALA A 132 -19.74 -6.70 2.59
N LEU A 133 -18.63 -7.01 1.92
CA LEU A 133 -17.95 -8.30 2.00
C LEU A 133 -17.23 -8.45 3.35
N LYS A 134 -17.59 -9.48 4.11
CA LYS A 134 -17.06 -9.70 5.47
C LYS A 134 -15.94 -10.73 5.56
N SER A 135 -15.87 -11.64 4.60
CA SER A 135 -14.96 -12.77 4.56
C SER A 135 -14.66 -13.17 3.12
N ILE A 136 -13.48 -13.72 2.89
CA ILE A 136 -13.06 -14.31 1.62
C ILE A 136 -13.01 -15.84 1.81
N PRO A 137 -13.51 -16.64 0.85
CA PRO A 137 -13.32 -18.10 0.88
C PRO A 137 -11.83 -18.47 0.77
N GLU A 138 -11.39 -19.48 1.52
CA GLU A 138 -9.97 -19.87 1.54
C GLU A 138 -9.45 -20.33 0.17
N ASN A 139 -10.22 -21.13 -0.56
CA ASN A 139 -9.80 -21.69 -1.85
C ASN A 139 -10.24 -20.88 -3.08
N LEU A 140 -10.50 -19.58 -2.91
CA LEU A 140 -11.07 -18.73 -3.97
C LEU A 140 -10.26 -18.76 -5.29
N PHE A 141 -8.93 -18.85 -5.20
CA PHE A 141 -8.01 -18.81 -6.35
C PHE A 141 -7.26 -20.13 -6.59
N VAL A 142 -7.70 -21.24 -5.98
CA VAL A 142 -6.99 -22.55 -6.03
C VAL A 142 -6.82 -23.11 -7.43
N ASN A 143 -7.73 -22.77 -8.36
CA ASN A 143 -7.77 -23.31 -9.72
C ASN A 143 -7.19 -22.35 -10.78
N ASN A 144 -6.50 -21.28 -10.37
CA ASN A 144 -6.00 -20.23 -11.29
C ASN A 144 -4.46 -20.11 -11.21
N PRO A 145 -3.70 -21.14 -11.63
CA PRO A 145 -2.24 -21.17 -11.47
C PRO A 145 -1.49 -20.13 -12.33
N GLU A 146 -2.14 -19.62 -13.38
CA GLU A 146 -1.57 -18.67 -14.34
C GLU A 146 -1.68 -17.20 -13.92
N VAL A 147 -2.23 -16.91 -12.73
CA VAL A 147 -2.43 -15.53 -12.26
C VAL A 147 -1.10 -14.81 -12.08
N ILE A 148 -1.03 -13.62 -12.65
CA ILE A 148 0.11 -12.70 -12.59
C ILE A 148 -0.19 -11.51 -11.67
N LYS A 149 -1.44 -11.05 -11.61
CA LYS A 149 -1.82 -9.81 -10.90
C LYS A 149 -3.04 -9.99 -10.00
N PHE A 150 -2.87 -9.54 -8.75
CA PHE A 150 -3.94 -9.32 -7.78
C PHE A 150 -4.07 -7.83 -7.39
N TYR A 151 -3.70 -6.93 -8.32
CA TYR A 151 -3.66 -5.50 -8.01
C TYR A 151 -5.05 -5.01 -7.58
N GLY A 152 -5.20 -4.47 -6.37
CA GLY A 152 -6.47 -3.90 -5.92
C GLY A 152 -7.64 -4.87 -5.77
N THR A 153 -7.42 -6.19 -5.85
CA THR A 153 -8.51 -7.20 -5.95
C THR A 153 -9.58 -7.06 -4.86
N PHE A 154 -9.19 -6.75 -3.62
CA PHE A 154 -10.10 -6.51 -2.49
C PHE A 154 -9.97 -5.08 -1.93
N SER A 155 -9.43 -4.14 -2.71
CA SER A 155 -9.30 -2.75 -2.27
C SER A 155 -10.67 -2.20 -1.86
N SER A 156 -10.73 -1.45 -0.77
CA SER A 156 -11.95 -0.83 -0.22
C SER A 156 -13.06 -1.84 0.15
N CYS A 157 -12.71 -3.11 0.41
CA CYS A 157 -13.59 -4.06 1.12
C CYS A 157 -13.63 -3.71 2.62
N GLU A 158 -14.29 -2.60 2.96
CA GLU A 158 -14.26 -1.99 4.31
C GLU A 158 -14.78 -2.90 5.43
N ALA A 159 -15.70 -3.83 5.14
CA ALA A 159 -16.24 -4.77 6.12
C ALA A 159 -15.40 -6.03 6.34
N LEU A 160 -14.30 -6.21 5.59
CA LEU A 160 -13.44 -7.40 5.69
C LEU A 160 -12.66 -7.38 7.00
N THR A 161 -12.82 -8.42 7.81
CA THR A 161 -12.21 -8.48 9.16
C THR A 161 -11.05 -9.46 9.28
N THR A 162 -10.99 -10.47 8.42
CA THR A 162 -9.97 -11.52 8.39
C THR A 162 -9.65 -11.91 6.95
N ILE A 163 -8.45 -12.44 6.73
CA ILE A 163 -8.01 -12.99 5.46
C ILE A 163 -7.69 -14.48 5.68
N PRO A 164 -8.07 -15.39 4.77
CA PRO A 164 -7.63 -16.78 4.84
C PRO A 164 -6.12 -16.90 4.67
N GLU A 165 -5.49 -17.80 5.42
CA GLU A 165 -4.04 -17.99 5.39
C GLU A 165 -3.51 -18.44 4.02
N ASN A 166 -4.23 -19.34 3.35
CA ASN A 166 -3.80 -19.95 2.08
C ASN A 166 -4.39 -19.29 0.82
N LEU A 167 -4.90 -18.06 0.93
CA LEU A 167 -5.65 -17.40 -0.15
C LEU A 167 -4.92 -17.37 -1.49
N PHE A 168 -3.59 -17.17 -1.48
CA PHE A 168 -2.75 -17.08 -2.68
C PHE A 168 -1.79 -18.26 -2.87
N ALA A 169 -2.03 -19.37 -2.15
CA ALA A 169 -1.08 -20.50 -2.08
C ALA A 169 -0.85 -21.22 -3.41
N ASN A 170 -1.78 -21.10 -4.36
CA ASN A 170 -1.77 -21.84 -5.64
C ASN A 170 -1.46 -20.92 -6.84
N ASN A 171 -0.94 -19.71 -6.60
CA ASN A 171 -0.68 -18.71 -7.63
C ASN A 171 0.83 -18.36 -7.69
N PRO A 172 1.72 -19.30 -8.07
CA PRO A 172 3.17 -19.12 -7.96
C PRO A 172 3.74 -18.04 -8.90
N LYS A 173 3.02 -17.70 -9.97
CA LYS A 173 3.41 -16.74 -11.02
C LYS A 173 3.05 -15.28 -10.70
N VAL A 174 2.47 -15.01 -9.53
CA VAL A 174 2.05 -13.65 -9.16
C VAL A 174 3.28 -12.77 -9.00
N ILE A 175 3.26 -11.63 -9.70
CA ILE A 175 4.31 -10.61 -9.62
C ILE A 175 3.84 -9.34 -8.88
N ASP A 176 2.52 -9.14 -8.75
CA ASP A 176 1.91 -7.87 -8.31
C ASP A 176 0.76 -8.06 -7.31
N PHE A 177 1.00 -7.62 -6.07
CA PHE A 177 0.02 -7.50 -4.97
C PHE A 177 -0.25 -6.03 -4.60
N GLY A 178 0.00 -5.10 -5.53
CA GLY A 178 -0.24 -3.68 -5.30
C GLY A 178 -1.69 -3.40 -4.90
N SER A 179 -1.92 -2.64 -3.84
CA SER A 179 -3.23 -2.24 -3.33
C SER A 179 -4.21 -3.39 -3.04
N THR A 180 -3.80 -4.67 -3.02
CA THR A 180 -4.73 -5.83 -2.98
C THR A 180 -5.73 -5.75 -1.83
N LEU A 181 -5.33 -5.23 -0.66
CA LEU A 181 -6.16 -5.07 0.54
C LEU A 181 -6.19 -3.61 1.02
N GLU A 182 -5.88 -2.66 0.14
CA GLU A 182 -5.93 -1.22 0.44
C GLU A 182 -7.33 -0.86 0.96
N GLY A 183 -7.44 -0.04 1.99
CA GLY A 183 -8.74 0.43 2.50
C GLY A 183 -9.62 -0.65 3.15
N CYS A 184 -9.11 -1.87 3.40
CA CYS A 184 -9.75 -2.87 4.26
C CYS A 184 -9.71 -2.41 5.73
N SER A 185 -10.45 -1.36 6.06
CA SER A 185 -10.33 -0.59 7.30
C SER A 185 -10.74 -1.36 8.56
N ALA A 186 -11.55 -2.42 8.44
CA ALA A 186 -11.92 -3.30 9.55
C ALA A 186 -10.93 -4.47 9.80
N LEU A 187 -9.91 -4.64 8.94
CA LEU A 187 -8.93 -5.72 9.07
C LEU A 187 -8.03 -5.50 10.29
N LYS A 188 -7.96 -6.48 11.19
CA LYS A 188 -7.23 -6.36 12.46
C LYS A 188 -5.87 -7.05 12.48
N SER A 189 -5.70 -8.07 11.65
CA SER A 189 -4.52 -8.92 11.57
C SER A 189 -4.35 -9.47 10.15
N VAL A 190 -3.11 -9.78 9.79
CA VAL A 190 -2.75 -10.46 8.54
C VAL A 190 -2.23 -11.86 8.89
N PRO A 191 -2.58 -12.93 8.15
CA PRO A 191 -1.96 -14.24 8.31
C PRO A 191 -0.47 -14.22 7.97
N GLU A 192 0.34 -14.97 8.71
CA GLU A 192 1.79 -15.01 8.48
C GLU A 192 2.16 -15.56 7.10
N ASN A 193 1.48 -16.61 6.64
CA ASN A 193 1.82 -17.29 5.39
C ASN A 193 1.07 -16.76 4.14
N LEU A 194 0.46 -15.57 4.22
CA LEU A 194 -0.40 -15.04 3.15
C LEU A 194 0.30 -15.00 1.78
N PHE A 195 1.61 -14.67 1.75
CA PHE A 195 2.41 -14.56 0.52
C PHE A 195 3.49 -15.65 0.39
N ALA A 196 3.40 -16.73 1.16
CA ALA A 196 4.46 -17.72 1.30
C ALA A 196 4.78 -18.50 0.01
N ASN A 197 3.84 -18.56 -0.93
CA ASN A 197 3.95 -19.34 -2.16
C ASN A 197 4.10 -18.48 -3.42
N ASN A 198 4.46 -17.20 -3.27
CA ASN A 198 4.55 -16.24 -4.38
C ASN A 198 5.99 -15.69 -4.52
N PRO A 199 6.98 -16.53 -4.93
CA PRO A 199 8.40 -16.14 -4.93
C PRO A 199 8.75 -15.09 -6.01
N GLU A 200 7.90 -14.93 -7.03
CA GLU A 200 8.11 -14.01 -8.15
C GLU A 200 7.59 -12.58 -7.88
N VAL A 201 6.98 -12.33 -6.71
CA VAL A 201 6.42 -11.01 -6.38
C VAL A 201 7.51 -9.95 -6.38
N THR A 202 7.27 -8.88 -7.12
CA THR A 202 8.14 -7.70 -7.18
C THR A 202 7.50 -6.46 -6.53
N ASN A 203 6.17 -6.44 -6.40
CA ASN A 203 5.40 -5.27 -6.00
C ASN A 203 4.42 -5.53 -4.84
N PHE A 204 4.63 -4.82 -3.73
CA PHE A 204 3.70 -4.71 -2.58
C PHE A 204 3.24 -3.26 -2.35
N TYR A 205 3.21 -2.43 -3.39
CA TYR A 205 2.79 -1.04 -3.31
C TYR A 205 1.42 -0.93 -2.61
N GLY A 206 1.32 -0.23 -1.50
CA GLY A 206 0.02 0.05 -0.86
C GLY A 206 -0.80 -1.17 -0.45
N THR A 207 -0.25 -2.39 -0.40
CA THR A 207 -1.04 -3.63 -0.22
C THR A 207 -1.98 -3.60 0.99
N PHE A 208 -1.55 -3.00 2.11
CA PHE A 208 -2.36 -2.81 3.33
C PHE A 208 -2.57 -1.32 3.66
N GLN A 209 -2.39 -0.43 2.67
CA GLN A 209 -2.59 1.00 2.88
C GLN A 209 -4.01 1.26 3.41
N SER A 210 -4.14 2.16 4.39
CA SER A 210 -5.42 2.51 5.01
C SER A 210 -6.17 1.34 5.68
N CYS A 211 -5.49 0.23 6.00
CA CYS A 211 -5.98 -0.77 6.97
C CYS A 211 -5.91 -0.19 8.39
N THR A 212 -6.78 0.78 8.68
CA THR A 212 -6.71 1.62 9.89
C THR A 212 -6.88 0.85 11.20
N SER A 213 -7.52 -0.33 11.19
CA SER A 213 -7.67 -1.21 12.35
C SER A 213 -6.54 -2.22 12.55
N LEU A 214 -5.55 -2.30 11.64
CA LEU A 214 -4.46 -3.27 11.70
C LEU A 214 -3.56 -2.93 12.90
N LYS A 215 -3.42 -3.89 13.84
CA LYS A 215 -2.69 -3.65 15.12
C LYS A 215 -1.26 -4.18 15.13
N SER A 216 -1.01 -5.23 14.36
CA SER A 216 0.27 -5.96 14.33
C SER A 216 0.50 -6.56 12.95
N ILE A 217 1.77 -6.73 12.60
CA ILE A 217 2.23 -7.39 11.38
C ILE A 217 2.92 -8.69 11.79
N PRO A 218 2.68 -9.83 11.11
CA PRO A 218 3.46 -11.05 11.32
C PRO A 218 4.92 -10.85 10.91
N GLU A 219 5.86 -11.39 11.68
CA GLU A 219 7.30 -11.23 11.40
C GLU A 219 7.70 -11.84 10.05
N ASN A 220 7.16 -13.00 9.69
CA ASN A 220 7.55 -13.73 8.49
C ASN A 220 6.69 -13.42 7.24
N LEU A 221 5.91 -12.33 7.26
CA LEU A 221 4.95 -12.02 6.19
C LEU A 221 5.56 -11.97 4.78
N PHE A 222 6.81 -11.50 4.67
CA PHE A 222 7.51 -11.34 3.39
C PHE A 222 8.73 -12.28 3.22
N THR A 223 8.85 -13.30 4.06
CA THR A 223 10.03 -14.20 4.12
C THR A 223 10.29 -14.93 2.80
N ASN A 224 9.24 -15.23 2.03
CA ASN A 224 9.35 -16.01 0.79
C ASN A 224 9.31 -15.16 -0.49
N ASN A 225 9.49 -13.84 -0.39
CA ASN A 225 9.39 -12.92 -1.54
C ASN A 225 10.74 -12.22 -1.85
N PRO A 226 11.80 -12.95 -2.24
CA PRO A 226 13.14 -12.39 -2.43
C PRO A 226 13.25 -11.48 -3.67
N ALA A 227 12.25 -11.48 -4.56
CA ALA A 227 12.22 -10.67 -5.78
C ALA A 227 11.68 -9.24 -5.57
N VAL A 228 11.16 -8.91 -4.38
CA VAL A 228 10.55 -7.60 -4.10
C VAL A 228 11.57 -6.48 -4.25
N THR A 229 11.19 -5.44 -5.00
CA THR A 229 12.03 -4.26 -5.24
C THR A 229 11.56 -3.02 -4.50
N SER A 230 10.32 -3.00 -3.99
CA SER A 230 9.73 -1.84 -3.31
C SER A 230 8.63 -2.24 -2.33
N PHE A 231 8.62 -1.60 -1.15
CA PHE A 231 7.55 -1.65 -0.15
C PHE A 231 6.84 -0.29 -0.01
N ALA A 232 6.77 0.47 -1.11
CA ALA A 232 6.21 1.81 -1.08
C ALA A 232 4.76 1.79 -0.57
N TYR A 233 4.44 2.61 0.43
CA TYR A 233 3.12 2.72 1.05
C TYR A 233 2.48 1.44 1.62
N THR A 234 3.20 0.30 1.70
CA THR A 234 2.61 -1.01 2.03
C THR A 234 1.76 -1.00 3.31
N PHE A 235 2.17 -0.24 4.35
CA PHE A 235 1.43 -0.07 5.61
C PHE A 235 1.05 1.39 5.89
N ALA A 236 1.02 2.24 4.85
CA ALA A 236 0.64 3.63 5.01
C ALA A 236 -0.77 3.73 5.60
N GLU A 237 -0.99 4.67 6.51
CA GLU A 237 -2.24 4.92 7.22
C GLU A 237 -2.78 3.73 8.03
N CYS A 238 -1.93 2.76 8.39
CA CYS A 238 -2.23 1.78 9.43
C CYS A 238 -2.19 2.44 10.83
N ARG A 239 -3.16 3.31 11.10
CA ARG A 239 -3.19 4.22 12.28
C ARG A 239 -3.25 3.49 13.62
N SER A 240 -3.65 2.22 13.66
CA SER A 240 -3.67 1.39 14.88
C SER A 240 -2.40 0.54 15.08
N LEU A 241 -1.44 0.58 14.15
CA LEU A 241 -0.21 -0.19 14.23
C LEU A 241 0.68 0.36 15.35
N THR A 242 1.03 -0.47 16.32
CA THR A 242 1.77 -0.03 17.53
C THR A 242 3.25 -0.41 17.52
N SER A 243 3.62 -1.43 16.75
CA SER A 243 4.99 -1.96 16.65
C SER A 243 5.21 -2.59 15.28
N ILE A 244 6.47 -2.71 14.89
CA ILE A 244 6.93 -3.37 13.66
C ILE A 244 7.79 -4.57 14.09
N PRO A 245 7.66 -5.76 13.48
CA PRO A 245 8.57 -6.87 13.71
C PRO A 245 9.99 -6.53 13.24
N GLU A 246 11.00 -6.95 13.99
CA GLU A 246 12.41 -6.63 13.68
C GLU A 246 12.85 -7.21 12.32
N ASN A 247 12.46 -8.44 12.01
CA ASN A 247 12.89 -9.13 10.80
C ASN A 247 11.91 -9.03 9.62
N LEU A 248 10.97 -8.07 9.64
CA LEU A 248 9.91 -7.96 8.63
C LEU A 248 10.42 -7.93 7.18
N PHE A 249 11.57 -7.28 6.95
CA PHE A 249 12.19 -7.13 5.62
C PHE A 249 13.50 -7.91 5.45
N ALA A 250 13.79 -8.87 6.35
CA ALA A 250 15.08 -9.54 6.41
C ALA A 250 15.41 -10.38 5.17
N ASN A 251 14.40 -10.82 4.42
CA ASN A 251 14.54 -11.73 3.28
C ASN A 251 14.34 -11.04 1.92
N ASN A 252 14.36 -9.70 1.87
CA ASN A 252 14.07 -8.92 0.66
C ASN A 252 15.32 -8.09 0.23
N PRO A 253 16.42 -8.72 -0.19
CA PRO A 253 17.70 -8.03 -0.41
C PRO A 253 17.70 -7.05 -1.58
N LYS A 254 16.76 -7.20 -2.53
CA LYS A 254 16.63 -6.38 -3.75
C LYS A 254 15.80 -5.11 -3.58
N VAL A 255 15.33 -4.83 -2.35
CA VAL A 255 14.51 -3.64 -2.09
C VAL A 255 15.34 -2.38 -2.30
N THR A 256 14.82 -1.49 -3.14
CA THR A 256 15.44 -0.19 -3.46
C THR A 256 14.72 0.99 -2.83
N SER A 257 13.49 0.79 -2.33
CA SER A 257 12.64 1.87 -1.82
C SER A 257 11.71 1.42 -0.68
N PHE A 258 11.71 2.20 0.40
CA PHE A 258 10.75 2.16 1.51
C PHE A 258 9.89 3.43 1.56
N TYR A 259 9.64 4.02 0.38
CA TYR A 259 8.93 5.28 0.24
C TYR A 259 7.54 5.23 0.88
N GLY A 260 7.31 6.03 1.92
CA GLY A 260 5.99 6.09 2.56
C GLY A 260 5.52 4.82 3.28
N THR A 261 6.38 3.80 3.48
CA THR A 261 5.94 2.47 3.96
C THR A 261 5.11 2.49 5.24
N PHE A 262 5.43 3.38 6.19
CA PHE A 262 4.71 3.57 7.46
C PHE A 262 4.14 4.99 7.61
N TRP A 263 3.90 5.69 6.49
CA TRP A 263 3.30 7.03 6.51
C TRP A 263 2.02 7.01 7.35
N LYS A 264 1.86 7.93 8.30
CA LYS A 264 0.64 8.07 9.13
C LYS A 264 0.30 6.82 9.95
N CYS A 265 1.30 6.00 10.29
CA CYS A 265 1.19 5.02 11.37
C CYS A 265 1.24 5.76 12.73
N SER A 266 0.21 6.55 13.03
CA SER A 266 0.20 7.52 14.13
C SER A 266 0.28 6.90 15.53
N ALA A 267 -0.04 5.61 15.69
CA ALA A 267 0.09 4.87 16.95
C ALA A 267 1.44 4.16 17.13
N LEU A 268 2.35 4.23 16.15
CA LEU A 268 3.64 3.56 16.19
C LEU A 268 4.54 4.23 17.24
N LYS A 269 5.03 3.45 18.22
CA LYS A 269 5.79 4.00 19.36
C LYS A 269 7.30 3.89 19.24
N SER A 270 7.77 2.90 18.50
CA SER A 270 9.19 2.57 18.35
C SER A 270 9.45 1.89 17.01
N ILE A 271 10.69 2.00 16.54
CA ILE A 271 11.19 1.31 15.35
C ILE A 271 12.21 0.25 15.82
N PRO A 272 12.20 -0.98 15.30
CA PRO A 272 13.26 -1.95 15.57
C PRO A 272 14.60 -1.50 15.01
N GLU A 273 15.69 -1.76 15.73
CA GLU A 273 17.03 -1.33 15.33
C GLU A 273 17.47 -1.92 13.99
N ASN A 274 17.19 -3.20 13.74
CA ASN A 274 17.64 -3.92 12.55
C ASN A 274 16.60 -3.98 11.42
N LEU A 275 15.56 -3.13 11.45
CA LEU A 275 14.44 -3.20 10.50
C LEU A 275 14.87 -3.19 9.02
N PHE A 276 15.91 -2.43 8.68
CA PHE A 276 16.42 -2.30 7.30
C PHE A 276 17.80 -2.94 7.10
N ALA A 277 18.26 -3.77 8.05
CA ALA A 277 19.63 -4.27 8.09
C ALA A 277 20.03 -5.16 6.89
N ASN A 278 19.04 -5.77 6.23
CA ASN A 278 19.24 -6.72 5.13
C ASN A 278 18.90 -6.13 3.75
N ASN A 279 18.71 -4.81 3.63
CA ASN A 279 18.31 -4.14 2.39
C ASN A 279 19.41 -3.17 1.90
N PRO A 280 20.58 -3.67 1.47
CA PRO A 280 21.74 -2.82 1.15
C PRO A 280 21.54 -1.94 -0.10
N GLU A 281 20.60 -2.31 -0.97
CA GLU A 281 20.31 -1.61 -2.24
C GLU A 281 19.33 -0.44 -2.09
N VAL A 282 18.85 -0.14 -0.87
CA VAL A 282 17.89 0.95 -0.65
C VAL A 282 18.51 2.29 -0.99
N THR A 283 17.83 3.03 -1.87
CA THR A 283 18.19 4.39 -2.27
C THR A 283 17.23 5.45 -1.71
N ASN A 284 16.02 5.04 -1.30
CA ASN A 284 14.93 5.96 -0.96
C ASN A 284 14.19 5.58 0.33
N PHE A 285 14.32 6.44 1.35
CA PHE A 285 13.57 6.42 2.62
C PHE A 285 12.63 7.62 2.76
N ALA A 286 12.35 8.33 1.68
CA ALA A 286 11.50 9.49 1.75
C ALA A 286 10.10 9.09 2.24
N TYR A 287 9.49 9.92 3.09
CA TYR A 287 8.17 9.72 3.66
C TYR A 287 7.99 8.46 4.55
N THR A 288 9.03 7.67 4.84
CA THR A 288 8.83 6.34 5.48
C THR A 288 8.06 6.40 6.81
N PHE A 289 8.32 7.39 7.67
CA PHE A 289 7.67 7.56 8.99
C PHE A 289 7.00 8.93 9.17
N ILE A 290 6.61 9.59 8.07
CA ILE A 290 5.89 10.86 8.13
C ILE A 290 4.61 10.72 8.97
N ASP A 291 4.35 11.66 9.88
CA ASP A 291 3.19 11.69 10.79
C ASP A 291 3.06 10.42 11.67
N CYS A 292 4.18 9.77 11.98
CA CYS A 292 4.27 8.81 13.09
C CYS A 292 4.32 9.56 14.43
N SER A 293 3.23 10.25 14.75
CA SER A 293 3.16 11.21 15.85
C SER A 293 3.32 10.63 17.27
N SER A 294 3.23 9.30 17.45
CA SER A 294 3.54 8.63 18.73
C SER A 294 5.00 8.17 18.87
N LEU A 295 5.83 8.34 17.84
CA LEU A 295 7.22 7.89 17.83
C LEU A 295 8.08 8.80 18.73
N THR A 296 8.72 8.23 19.74
CA THR A 296 9.48 9.02 20.75
C THR A 296 10.99 9.00 20.56
N THR A 297 11.52 7.96 19.91
CA THR A 297 12.95 7.70 19.71
C THR A 297 13.20 7.04 18.36
N ILE A 298 14.42 7.18 17.84
CA ILE A 298 14.92 6.49 16.65
C ILE A 298 16.09 5.60 17.09
N PRO A 299 16.20 4.35 16.64
CA PRO A 299 17.39 3.54 16.89
C PRO A 299 18.63 4.11 16.21
N GLU A 300 19.78 4.07 16.89
CA GLU A 300 21.03 4.62 16.37
C GLU A 300 21.45 3.97 15.04
N ASN A 301 21.32 2.65 14.93
CA ASN A 301 21.78 1.89 13.77
C ASN A 301 20.71 1.66 12.69
N LEU A 302 19.58 2.37 12.73
CA LEU A 302 18.44 2.14 11.84
C LEU A 302 18.82 2.11 10.34
N PHE A 303 19.73 2.99 9.93
CA PHE A 303 20.19 3.10 8.53
C PHE A 303 21.63 2.63 8.31
N ALA A 304 22.25 1.96 9.30
CA ALA A 304 23.68 1.63 9.29
C ALA A 304 24.10 0.65 8.18
N LYS A 305 23.15 -0.11 7.62
CA LYS A 305 23.38 -1.10 6.56
C LYS A 305 22.87 -0.68 5.19
N ASN A 306 22.53 0.60 5.01
CA ASN A 306 21.98 1.12 3.75
C ASN A 306 22.93 2.18 3.11
N PRO A 307 24.13 1.80 2.64
CA PRO A 307 25.12 2.76 2.12
C PRO A 307 24.71 3.42 0.79
N ALA A 308 23.71 2.85 0.09
CA ALA A 308 23.21 3.33 -1.20
C ALA A 308 22.18 4.46 -1.08
N VAL A 309 21.76 4.85 0.13
CA VAL A 309 20.69 5.84 0.31
C VAL A 309 21.05 7.19 -0.29
N ILE A 310 20.08 7.76 -1.02
CA ILE A 310 20.14 9.06 -1.68
C ILE A 310 19.18 10.06 -1.01
N TYR A 311 17.98 9.59 -0.61
CA TYR A 311 16.88 10.46 -0.17
C TYR A 311 16.36 10.09 1.23
N PHE A 312 16.36 11.06 2.13
CA PHE A 312 15.68 11.04 3.44
C PHE A 312 14.57 12.11 3.53
N ASN A 313 14.04 12.54 2.39
CA ASN A 313 13.05 13.61 2.33
C ASN A 313 11.83 13.28 3.20
N LEU A 314 11.51 14.14 4.16
CA LEU A 314 10.31 14.01 5.00
C LEU A 314 10.23 12.70 5.81
N THR A 315 11.33 11.96 5.98
CA THR A 315 11.31 10.62 6.60
C THR A 315 10.66 10.61 7.99
N PHE A 316 10.87 11.64 8.81
CA PHE A 316 10.27 11.81 10.15
C PHE A 316 9.45 13.10 10.27
N TRP A 317 8.95 13.63 9.14
CA TRP A 317 8.13 14.84 9.14
C TRP A 317 6.89 14.68 10.03
N ASP A 318 6.56 15.67 10.84
CA ASP A 318 5.48 15.64 11.84
C ASP A 318 5.54 14.45 12.82
N CYS A 319 6.73 13.90 13.10
CA CYS A 319 6.94 13.05 14.28
C CYS A 319 6.97 13.92 15.55
N THR A 320 5.81 14.45 15.94
CA THR A 320 5.67 15.49 16.97
C THR A 320 6.11 15.05 18.37
N ALA A 321 6.08 13.75 18.69
CA ALA A 321 6.57 13.22 19.96
C ALA A 321 8.07 12.86 20.00
N LEU A 322 8.80 13.01 18.89
CA LEU A 322 10.22 12.67 18.82
C LEU A 322 11.06 13.63 19.66
N THR A 323 11.84 13.10 20.61
CA THR A 323 12.55 13.94 21.60
C THR A 323 14.05 14.11 21.34
N SER A 324 14.66 13.19 20.60
CA SER A 324 16.11 13.16 20.34
C SER A 324 16.43 12.48 19.01
N ILE A 325 17.58 12.83 18.45
CA ILE A 325 18.18 12.18 17.27
C ILE A 325 19.46 11.47 17.74
N PRO A 326 19.67 10.19 17.40
CA PRO A 326 20.93 9.50 17.67
C PRO A 326 22.12 10.16 16.95
N GLU A 327 23.27 10.20 17.60
CA GLU A 327 24.48 10.86 17.07
C GLU A 327 24.91 10.28 15.72
N ASN A 328 24.88 8.95 15.57
CA ASN A 328 25.37 8.25 14.38
C ASN A 328 24.28 7.86 13.38
N LEU A 329 23.07 8.44 13.46
CA LEU A 329 21.92 8.02 12.65
C LEU A 329 22.20 7.96 11.13
N PHE A 330 22.97 8.92 10.61
CA PHE A 330 23.31 9.01 9.17
C PHE A 330 24.78 8.74 8.86
N ALA A 331 25.55 8.23 9.83
CA ALA A 331 27.00 8.06 9.72
C ALA A 331 27.42 7.11 8.59
N HIS A 332 26.55 6.19 8.17
CA HIS A 332 26.84 5.17 7.15
C HIS A 332 26.20 5.45 5.78
N ASN A 333 25.66 6.65 5.55
CA ASN A 333 24.96 7.00 4.30
C ASN A 333 25.69 8.13 3.53
N PRO A 334 26.92 7.90 3.02
CA PRO A 334 27.74 8.97 2.42
C PRO A 334 27.21 9.50 1.07
N ASN A 335 26.24 8.82 0.47
CA ASN A 335 25.68 9.15 -0.84
C ASN A 335 24.41 10.00 -0.79
N VAL A 336 23.95 10.38 0.40
CA VAL A 336 22.74 11.19 0.56
C VAL A 336 22.89 12.54 -0.13
N ILE A 337 21.86 12.92 -0.87
CA ILE A 337 21.76 14.19 -1.60
C ILE A 337 20.76 15.14 -0.92
N SER A 338 19.71 14.62 -0.29
CA SER A 338 18.67 15.46 0.33
C SER A 338 18.19 14.95 1.69
N PHE A 339 18.13 15.89 2.64
CA PHE A 339 17.47 15.78 3.94
C PHE A 339 16.28 16.73 4.03
N SER A 340 15.67 17.10 2.89
CA SER A 340 14.60 18.11 2.90
C SER A 340 13.44 17.66 3.78
N GLY A 341 13.07 18.50 4.74
CA GLY A 341 11.97 18.26 5.68
C GLY A 341 12.13 17.03 6.57
N THR A 342 13.30 16.38 6.65
CA THR A 342 13.46 15.10 7.36
C THR A 342 12.91 15.10 8.78
N PHE A 343 13.08 16.19 9.54
CA PHE A 343 12.58 16.35 10.91
C PHE A 343 11.63 17.55 11.04
N SER A 344 11.10 18.10 9.94
CA SER A 344 10.18 19.23 10.02
C SER A 344 8.95 18.85 10.83
N GLY A 345 8.51 19.74 11.72
CA GLY A 345 7.37 19.52 12.61
C GLY A 345 7.66 18.58 13.79
N CYS A 346 8.91 18.15 14.01
CA CYS A 346 9.29 17.46 15.25
C CYS A 346 9.33 18.46 16.43
N GLU A 347 8.15 18.88 16.89
CA GLU A 347 7.99 19.94 17.90
C GLU A 347 8.65 19.63 19.25
N ALA A 348 8.71 18.35 19.65
CA ALA A 348 9.32 17.92 20.91
C ALA A 348 10.84 17.72 20.87
N LEU A 349 11.48 17.90 19.71
CA LEU A 349 12.91 17.65 19.53
C LEU A 349 13.75 18.69 20.28
N LYS A 350 14.64 18.25 21.19
CA LYS A 350 15.34 19.14 22.13
C LYS A 350 16.71 19.63 21.68
N SER A 351 17.44 18.80 20.93
CA SER A 351 18.80 19.09 20.48
C SER A 351 19.11 18.34 19.19
N ILE A 352 20.09 18.84 18.44
CA ILE A 352 20.64 18.19 17.26
C ILE A 352 22.07 17.74 17.61
N PRO A 353 22.47 16.48 17.37
CA PRO A 353 23.86 16.07 17.52
C PRO A 353 24.78 16.90 16.62
N ALA A 354 25.90 17.38 17.17
CA ALA A 354 26.82 18.26 16.44
C ALA A 354 27.25 17.64 15.09
N GLY A 355 27.74 16.40 15.14
CA GLY A 355 28.23 15.66 13.98
C GLY A 355 27.16 14.90 13.18
N LEU A 356 25.86 15.21 13.33
CA LEU A 356 24.77 14.44 12.69
C LEU A 356 24.96 14.26 11.17
N PHE A 357 25.55 15.26 10.51
CA PHE A 357 25.81 15.26 9.06
C PHE A 357 27.30 15.14 8.69
N ASP A 358 28.13 14.57 9.57
CA ASP A 358 29.58 14.49 9.37
C ASP A 358 30.00 13.59 8.21
N ASN A 359 29.24 12.56 7.85
CA ASN A 359 29.62 11.72 6.71
C ASN A 359 28.86 12.06 5.42
N ASN A 360 27.88 12.95 5.49
CA ASN A 360 27.01 13.31 4.37
C ASN A 360 27.54 14.56 3.65
N ARG A 361 28.73 14.43 3.04
CA ARG A 361 29.45 15.53 2.36
C ARG A 361 28.85 15.93 1.01
N LYS A 362 27.98 15.09 0.43
CA LYS A 362 27.38 15.28 -0.91
C LYS A 362 26.01 15.97 -0.90
N VAL A 363 25.48 16.32 0.27
CA VAL A 363 24.13 16.86 0.41
C VAL A 363 24.03 18.23 -0.25
N THR A 364 23.05 18.39 -1.14
CA THR A 364 22.72 19.67 -1.78
C THR A 364 21.45 20.29 -1.21
N SER A 365 20.60 19.51 -0.53
CA SER A 365 19.31 19.97 -0.01
C SER A 365 19.13 19.71 1.49
N PHE A 366 18.99 20.79 2.25
CA PHE A 366 18.61 20.86 3.67
C PHE A 366 17.29 21.63 3.87
N SER A 367 16.58 21.95 2.79
CA SER A 367 15.36 22.75 2.82
C SER A 367 14.36 22.19 3.84
N GLU A 368 13.93 23.05 4.76
CA GLU A 368 13.00 22.72 5.83
C GLU A 368 13.43 21.56 6.76
N THR A 369 14.69 21.10 6.77
CA THR A 369 15.09 19.89 7.55
C THR A 369 14.63 19.91 9.01
N PHE A 370 14.68 21.06 9.68
CA PHE A 370 14.22 21.27 11.06
C PHE A 370 13.11 22.32 11.17
N TYR A 371 12.40 22.63 10.08
CA TYR A 371 11.31 23.61 10.09
C TYR A 371 10.31 23.27 11.20
N GLY A 372 9.95 24.25 12.03
CA GLY A 372 8.93 24.04 13.08
C GLY A 372 9.40 23.21 14.28
N CYS A 373 10.69 22.84 14.39
CA CYS A 373 11.25 22.22 15.59
C CYS A 373 11.41 23.26 16.72
N THR A 374 10.29 23.65 17.34
CA THR A 374 10.19 24.78 18.26
C THR A 374 10.85 24.55 19.63
N SER A 375 11.07 23.30 20.04
CA SER A 375 11.75 22.96 21.30
C SER A 375 13.28 22.86 21.19
N LEU A 376 13.86 23.11 20.01
CA LEU A 376 15.30 22.99 19.81
C LEU A 376 16.07 24.03 20.62
N THR A 377 17.10 23.54 21.31
CA THR A 377 18.09 24.32 22.05
C THR A 377 19.49 23.82 21.74
N GLY A 378 20.51 24.56 22.21
CA GLY A 378 21.90 24.26 21.91
C GLY A 378 22.34 24.81 20.56
N GLU A 379 23.48 24.34 20.08
CA GLU A 379 24.11 24.84 18.87
C GLU A 379 23.67 24.03 17.64
N SER A 380 23.50 24.68 16.49
CA SER A 380 23.17 23.99 15.23
C SER A 380 24.29 23.00 14.81
N PRO A 381 24.00 21.96 14.00
CA PRO A 381 24.98 20.93 13.65
C PRO A 381 26.14 21.48 12.83
N TYR A 382 27.34 20.98 13.13
CA TYR A 382 28.60 21.40 12.52
C TYR A 382 29.56 20.23 12.36
N THR A 383 30.50 20.41 11.43
CA THR A 383 31.62 19.50 11.23
C THR A 383 32.92 20.19 11.63
N MET A 384 33.83 19.47 12.28
CA MET A 384 35.18 19.97 12.53
C MET A 384 36.06 19.84 11.27
N ILE A 385 36.56 20.95 10.74
CA ILE A 385 37.54 21.02 9.65
C ILE A 385 38.75 21.83 10.14
N ASP A 386 39.93 21.19 10.20
CA ASP A 386 41.18 21.83 10.64
C ASP A 386 41.06 22.58 11.99
N GLY A 387 40.30 22.01 12.93
CA GLY A 387 40.07 22.60 14.25
C GLY A 387 39.01 23.70 14.30
N GLN A 388 38.35 24.01 13.19
CA GLN A 388 37.25 24.98 13.09
C GLN A 388 35.90 24.27 12.97
N LYS A 389 34.86 24.83 13.60
CA LYS A 389 33.49 24.40 13.36
C LYS A 389 33.01 24.94 12.02
N VAL A 390 32.44 24.08 11.20
CA VAL A 390 31.79 24.43 9.94
C VAL A 390 30.34 23.99 10.02
N HIS A 391 29.45 24.92 10.28
CA HIS A 391 28.01 24.67 10.33
C HIS A 391 27.45 24.35 8.94
N ILE A 392 26.27 23.71 8.89
CA ILE A 392 25.66 23.33 7.59
C ILE A 392 25.43 24.54 6.67
N TYR A 393 25.16 25.73 7.23
CA TYR A 393 24.99 26.98 6.49
C TYR A 393 26.30 27.64 6.02
N GLU A 394 27.45 27.11 6.44
CA GLU A 394 28.78 27.59 6.05
C GLU A 394 29.45 26.69 5.02
N ARG A 395 28.91 25.50 4.76
CA ARG A 395 29.51 24.47 3.88
C ARG A 395 29.79 24.98 2.46
N ALA A 396 29.02 25.95 1.96
CA ALA A 396 29.26 26.58 0.66
C ALA A 396 30.66 27.23 0.55
N ASN A 397 31.26 27.64 1.69
CA ASN A 397 32.59 28.25 1.75
C ASN A 397 33.74 27.22 1.82
N TYR A 398 33.41 25.92 1.89
CA TYR A 398 34.38 24.82 2.02
C TYR A 398 34.22 23.79 0.87
N PRO A 399 34.36 24.22 -0.40
CA PRO A 399 34.08 23.37 -1.58
C PRO A 399 35.02 22.16 -1.72
N GLU A 400 36.20 22.19 -1.08
CA GLU A 400 37.13 21.05 -1.04
C GLU A 400 36.63 19.92 -0.12
N HIS A 401 35.70 20.21 0.79
CA HIS A 401 35.17 19.24 1.77
C HIS A 401 33.70 18.87 1.51
N PHE A 402 32.92 19.77 0.90
CA PHE A 402 31.48 19.61 0.74
C PHE A 402 31.02 19.97 -0.67
N THR A 403 30.03 19.23 -1.17
CA THR A 403 29.19 19.74 -2.26
C THR A 403 28.42 20.95 -1.75
N THR A 404 28.38 22.04 -2.53
CA THR A 404 27.65 23.26 -2.17
C THR A 404 26.15 22.99 -2.00
N PRO A 405 25.56 23.31 -0.83
CA PRO A 405 24.11 23.30 -0.67
C PRO A 405 23.43 24.31 -1.62
N THR A 406 22.42 23.87 -2.35
CA THR A 406 21.66 24.69 -3.32
C THR A 406 20.21 24.90 -2.93
N ASP A 407 19.68 24.08 -2.02
CA ASP A 407 18.29 24.14 -1.55
C ASP A 407 18.25 24.02 -0.02
N PHE A 408 18.16 25.15 0.67
CA PHE A 408 18.32 25.24 2.13
C PHE A 408 17.30 26.16 2.79
N ASN A 409 16.28 26.57 2.03
CA ASN A 409 15.30 27.52 2.50
C ASN A 409 14.63 27.01 3.77
N TYR A 410 14.49 27.90 4.76
CA TYR A 410 13.73 27.63 5.98
C TYR A 410 14.22 26.42 6.81
N THR A 411 15.49 25.99 6.64
CA THR A 411 16.07 24.83 7.34
C THR A 411 15.82 24.87 8.85
N PHE A 412 15.97 26.04 9.47
CA PHE A 412 15.81 26.28 10.91
C PHE A 412 14.64 27.21 11.23
N ARG A 413 13.64 27.29 10.34
CA ARG A 413 12.53 28.20 10.55
C ARG A 413 11.73 27.82 11.77
N TYR A 414 11.49 28.81 12.62
CA TYR A 414 10.89 28.67 13.96
C TYR A 414 11.75 27.93 15.02
N CYS A 415 13.05 27.69 14.77
CA CYS A 415 13.99 27.12 15.75
C CYS A 415 14.67 28.20 16.61
N THR A 416 13.90 29.11 17.20
CA THR A 416 14.43 30.32 17.87
C THR A 416 15.22 30.06 19.15
N GLY A 417 15.19 28.83 19.68
CA GLY A 417 15.93 28.41 20.88
C GLY A 417 17.40 28.02 20.64
N LEU A 418 17.85 27.94 19.37
CA LEU A 418 19.25 27.64 19.05
C LEU A 418 20.18 28.78 19.52
N THR A 419 21.31 28.44 20.14
CA THR A 419 22.25 29.41 20.71
C THR A 419 22.95 30.26 19.65
N ASP A 420 23.11 29.71 18.44
CA ASP A 420 23.66 30.38 17.26
C ASP A 420 22.57 30.90 16.31
N PHE A 421 21.29 30.88 16.69
CA PHE A 421 20.17 31.31 15.83
C PHE A 421 20.38 32.70 15.22
N ALA A 422 20.95 33.64 15.99
CA ALA A 422 21.25 34.98 15.50
C ALA A 422 22.23 34.98 14.31
N GLN A 423 23.16 34.03 14.27
CA GLN A 423 24.23 33.89 13.26
C GLN A 423 23.77 33.20 11.99
N ILE A 424 22.72 32.35 12.07
CA ILE A 424 22.15 31.65 10.91
C ILE A 424 21.71 32.67 9.82
N PRO A 425 22.05 32.47 8.53
CA PRO A 425 21.63 33.39 7.46
C PRO A 425 20.11 33.48 7.30
N PHE A 426 19.60 34.60 6.78
CA PHE A 426 18.15 34.83 6.66
C PHE A 426 17.42 33.74 5.86
N ASP A 427 17.97 33.30 4.73
CA ASP A 427 17.32 32.29 3.89
C ASP A 427 17.26 30.90 4.57
N TRP A 428 18.11 30.65 5.57
CA TRP A 428 18.09 29.42 6.38
C TRP A 428 17.12 29.49 7.56
N LYS A 429 16.58 30.67 7.88
CA LYS A 429 15.69 30.98 9.02
C LYS A 429 14.20 30.96 8.68
#